data_AF-A0A0Q5WGU6-F1
#
_entry.id   AF-A0A0Q5WGU6-F1
#
_cell.length_a   1.000
_cell.length_b   1.000
_cell.length_c   1.000
_cell.angle_alpha   90.00
_cell.angle_beta   90.00
_cell.angle_gamma   90.00
#
_symmetry.space_group_name_H-M   'P 1'
#
loop_
_entity.id
_entity.type
_entity.pdbx_description
1 polymer ?
#
loop_
_entity_poly.entity_id
_entity_poly.type
_entity_poly.pdbx_seq_one_letter_code
_entity_poly.pdbx_strand_id
1 'polypeptide(L)' 'MTIIDRMRDDGEPVIVTKGGEPVAMMTPLSHPKRRPSLIGALRSAGYDFDDSFGPVSGAGDWNAQS' A
#
# COMPACT_ATOMS: atom_id res chain seq x y z
N MET A 1 28.05 1.45 -19.05
CA MET A 1 26.91 1.90 -18.24
C MET A 1 25.75 2.16 -19.18
N THR A 2 24.74 1.30 -19.17
CA THR A 2 23.62 1.32 -20.13
C THR A 2 22.43 2.02 -19.49
N ILE A 3 21.53 2.62 -20.30
CA ILE A 3 20.33 3.31 -19.80
C ILE A 3 19.44 2.39 -18.93
N ILE A 4 19.42 1.09 -19.25
CA ILE A 4 18.66 0.07 -18.51
C ILE A 4 19.26 -0.17 -17.13
N ASP A 5 20.58 -0.18 -17.00
CA ASP A 5 21.26 -0.37 -15.70
C ASP A 5 20.93 0.80 -14.77
N ARG A 6 21.01 2.03 -15.29
CA ARG A 6 20.67 3.23 -14.52
C ARG A 6 19.21 3.22 -14.05
N MET A 7 18.25 2.98 -14.95
CA MET A 7 16.82 2.89 -14.62
C MET A 7 16.52 1.79 -13.59
N ARG A 8 17.28 0.69 -13.61
CA ARG A 8 17.17 -0.36 -12.59
C ARG A 8 17.66 0.11 -11.22
N ASP A 9 18.73 0.89 -11.20
CA ASP A 9 19.39 1.32 -9.97
C ASP A 9 18.67 2.49 -9.29
N ASP A 10 18.25 3.50 -10.05
CA ASP A 10 17.56 4.69 -9.53
C ASP A 10 16.03 4.52 -9.46
N GLY A 11 15.47 3.60 -10.26
CA GLY A 11 14.02 3.38 -10.33
C GLY A 11 13.28 4.46 -11.14
N GLU A 12 14.00 5.38 -11.78
CA GLU A 12 13.42 6.51 -12.47
C GLU A 12 13.05 6.13 -13.92
N PRO A 13 11.81 6.41 -14.37
CA PRO A 13 11.40 6.12 -15.73
C PRO A 13 12.14 7.00 -16.75
N VAL A 14 12.29 6.49 -17.97
CA VAL A 14 12.97 7.18 -19.07
C VAL A 14 12.00 7.39 -20.23
N ILE A 15 11.92 8.62 -20.73
CA ILE A 15 11.17 8.95 -21.96
C ILE A 15 12.07 8.77 -23.17
N VAL A 16 11.61 7.97 -24.13
CA VAL A 16 12.26 7.80 -25.43
C VAL A 16 11.65 8.78 -26.42
N THR A 17 12.48 9.63 -27.02
CA THR A 17 12.07 10.58 -28.04
C THR A 17 12.59 10.19 -29.43
N LYS A 18 11.88 10.60 -30.47
CA LYS A 18 12.31 10.49 -31.87
C LYS A 18 12.09 11.86 -32.53
N GLY A 19 13.18 12.53 -32.89
CA GLY A 19 13.10 13.89 -33.44
C GLY A 19 12.57 14.93 -32.46
N GLY A 20 12.83 14.74 -31.15
CA GLY A 20 12.32 15.61 -30.08
C GLY A 20 10.92 15.25 -29.60
N GLU A 21 10.17 14.45 -30.35
CA GLU A 21 8.82 14.02 -29.97
C GLU A 21 8.87 12.75 -29.10
N PRO A 22 8.18 12.69 -27.95
CA PRO A 22 8.05 11.47 -27.15
C PRO A 22 7.34 10.35 -27.93
N VAL A 23 7.95 9.17 -27.99
CA VAL A 23 7.39 8.00 -28.70
C VAL A 23 7.17 6.78 -27.81
N ALA A 24 7.87 6.70 -26.68
CA ALA A 24 7.68 5.63 -25.72
C ALA A 24 8.16 6.06 -24.32
N MET A 25 7.71 5.33 -23.31
CA MET A 25 8.22 5.42 -21.94
C MET A 25 8.70 4.04 -21.51
N MET A 26 9.92 3.99 -20.98
CA MET A 26 10.47 2.80 -20.36
C MET A 26 10.43 2.98 -18.85
N THR A 27 9.92 1.97 -18.14
CA THR A 27 9.75 1.99 -16.69
C THR A 27 10.35 0.72 -16.12
N PRO A 28 11.04 0.79 -14.96
CA PRO A 28 11.56 -0.38 -14.30
C PRO A 28 10.41 -1.29 -13.88
N LEU A 29 10.58 -2.59 -14.13
CA LEU A 29 9.62 -3.57 -13.65
C LEU A 29 9.69 -3.65 -12.13
N SER A 30 8.62 -3.20 -11.47
CA SER A 30 8.40 -3.50 -10.06
C SER A 30 8.19 -4.99 -9.92
N HIS A 31 9.23 -5.73 -9.51
CA HIS A 31 8.98 -7.05 -8.95
C HIS A 31 8.06 -6.83 -7.76
N PRO A 32 6.89 -7.49 -7.68
CA PRO A 32 6.15 -7.50 -6.44
C PRO A 32 7.07 -8.15 -5.43
N LYS A 33 7.78 -7.35 -4.64
CA LYS A 33 8.36 -7.83 -3.41
C LYS A 33 7.13 -8.34 -2.67
N ARG A 34 7.01 -9.67 -2.55
CA ARG A 34 6.18 -10.33 -1.54
C ARG A 34 6.75 -9.89 -0.19
N ARG A 35 6.64 -8.60 0.14
CA ARG A 35 6.69 -8.16 1.52
C ARG A 35 5.36 -8.67 2.06
N PRO A 36 5.36 -9.61 3.02
CA PRO A 36 4.14 -9.88 3.74
C PRO A 36 3.64 -8.52 4.23
N SER A 37 2.43 -8.16 3.82
CA SER A 37 1.83 -6.89 4.20
C SER A 37 1.87 -6.81 5.72
N LEU A 38 2.56 -5.82 6.29
CA LEU A 38 2.54 -5.62 7.74
C LEU A 38 1.11 -5.35 8.21
N ILE A 39 0.32 -4.68 7.37
CA ILE A 39 -1.10 -4.43 7.61
C ILE A 39 -1.88 -5.72 7.32
N GLY A 40 -2.51 -6.27 8.35
CA GLY A 40 -3.35 -7.47 8.25
C GLY A 40 -2.63 -8.80 8.52
N ALA A 41 -1.33 -8.82 8.81
CA ALA A 41 -0.59 -10.05 9.13
C ALA A 41 -1.05 -10.74 10.43
N LEU A 42 -1.71 -10.00 11.33
CA LEU A 42 -2.35 -10.51 12.55
C LEU A 42 -3.83 -10.87 12.36
N ARG A 43 -4.39 -10.76 11.16
CA ARG A 43 -5.78 -11.16 10.87
C ARG A 43 -5.87 -12.69 10.84
N SER A 44 -5.82 -13.31 12.02
CA SER A 44 -6.17 -14.71 12.22
C SER A 44 -7.70 -14.84 12.15
N ALA A 45 -8.21 -15.99 11.70
CA ALA A 45 -9.65 -16.26 11.63
C ALA A 45 -10.36 -16.23 13.01
N GLY A 46 -9.62 -16.14 14.12
CA GLY A 46 -10.16 -15.96 15.48
C GLY A 46 -10.26 -14.51 15.95
N TYR A 47 -9.81 -13.53 15.15
CA TYR A 47 -10.03 -12.10 15.40
C TYR A 47 -11.23 -11.63 14.58
N ASP A 48 -12.39 -12.20 14.87
CA ASP A 48 -13.65 -11.64 14.43
C ASP A 48 -14.14 -10.66 15.51
N PHE A 49 -14.46 -9.44 15.10
CA PHE A 49 -15.04 -8.44 15.99
C PHE A 49 -16.54 -8.46 15.72
N ASP A 50 -17.25 -9.29 16.48
CA ASP A 50 -18.69 -9.58 16.32
C ASP A 50 -19.55 -8.28 16.28
N ASP A 51 -19.07 -7.20 16.93
CA ASP A 51 -19.57 -5.84 16.71
C ASP A 51 -18.48 -4.79 16.95
N SER A 52 -17.84 -4.31 15.88
CA SER A 52 -16.78 -3.28 15.96
C SER A 52 -17.32 -1.86 16.17
N PHE A 53 -18.62 -1.65 15.98
CA PHE A 53 -19.25 -0.32 15.94
C PHE A 53 -20.36 -0.15 16.98
N GLY A 54 -20.68 -1.21 17.72
CA GLY A 54 -21.59 -1.19 18.83
C GLY A 54 -21.10 -0.28 19.96
N PRO A 55 -22.02 0.31 20.72
CA PRO A 55 -21.65 1.06 21.91
C PRO A 55 -20.94 0.12 22.90
N VAL A 56 -19.78 0.56 23.41
CA VAL A 56 -18.95 -0.25 24.33
C VAL A 56 -19.66 -0.59 25.65
N SER A 57 -20.72 0.14 25.98
CA SER A 57 -21.51 -0.02 27.20
C SER A 57 -22.99 0.37 26.96
N GLY A 58 -23.90 -0.18 27.77
CA GLY A 58 -25.34 0.07 27.62
C GLY A 58 -25.73 1.48 28.05
N ALA A 59 -26.87 1.99 27.56
CA ALA A 59 -27.34 3.35 27.88
C ALA A 59 -27.50 3.62 29.40
N GLY A 60 -27.70 2.58 30.22
CA GLY A 60 -27.79 2.68 31.68
C GLY A 60 -26.45 2.72 32.41
N ASP A 61 -25.34 2.31 31.79
CA ASP A 61 -24.00 2.32 32.40
C ASP A 61 -23.41 3.74 32.49
N TRP A 62 -23.98 4.67 31.72
CA TRP A 62 -23.58 6.09 31.69
C TRP A 62 -24.29 6.95 32.75
N ASN A 63 -24.87 6.35 33.79
CA ASN A 63 -25.56 7.10 34.83
C ASN A 63 -24.55 7.66 35.86
N ALA A 64 -23.85 8.72 35.48
CA ALA A 64 -23.09 9.57 36.41
C ALA A 64 -24.10 10.35 37.29
N GLN A 65 -24.64 9.68 38.32
CA GLN A 65 -25.47 10.35 39.32
C GLN A 65 -24.56 11.18 40.24
N SER A 66 -24.70 12.50 40.16
CA SER A 66 -24.22 13.46 41.15
C SER A 66 -25.26 13.66 42.26
#